data_AF-Q4JM83-F1
#
_entry.id   AF-Q4JM83-F1
#
_cell.length_a   1.000
_cell.length_b   1.000
_cell.length_c   1.000
_cell.angle_alpha   90.00
_cell.angle_beta   90.00
_cell.angle_gamma   90.00
#
_symmetry.space_group_name_H-M   'P 1'
#
loop_
_entity.id
_entity.type
_entity.pdbx_description
1 polymer ?
#
loop_
_entity_poly.entity_id
_entity_poly.type
_entity_poly.pdbx_seq_one_letter_code
_entity_poly.pdbx_strand_id
1 'polypeptide(L)' 'VDGELFTHYNSTARRYVPRTEWMAAKADQQYWDGQTQIGSGNEQIDPRDLANLQRRYNQ' A
#
# COMPACT_ATOMS: atom_id res chain seq x y z
N VAL A 1 -1.60 -13.03 6.63
CA VAL A 1 -2.27 -13.61 7.81
C VAL A 1 -1.54 -14.91 8.12
N ASP A 2 -1.29 -15.23 9.39
CA ASP A 2 -0.57 -16.46 9.77
C ASP A 2 0.80 -16.66 9.09
N GLY A 3 1.51 -15.54 8.82
CA GLY A 3 2.79 -15.54 8.11
C GLY A 3 2.68 -15.59 6.57
N GLU A 4 1.48 -15.75 6.01
CA GLU A 4 1.25 -15.73 4.57
C GLU A 4 0.99 -14.31 4.04
N LEU A 5 1.65 -13.95 2.93
CA LEU A 5 1.39 -12.71 2.20
C LEU A 5 0.10 -12.83 1.39
N PHE A 6 -0.91 -12.03 1.73
CA PHE A 6 -2.25 -12.13 1.13
C PHE A 6 -2.67 -10.89 0.33
N THR A 7 -1.98 -9.76 0.49
CA THR A 7 -2.15 -8.55 -0.33
C THR A 7 -0.81 -7.96 -0.72
N HIS A 8 -0.79 -7.14 -1.77
CA HIS A 8 0.40 -6.38 -2.15
C HIS A 8 -0.01 -5.05 -2.79
N TYR A 9 0.66 -3.96 -2.41
CA TYR A 9 0.54 -2.69 -3.11
C TYR A 9 1.51 -2.65 -4.29
N ASN A 10 0.98 -2.57 -5.51
CA ASN A 10 1.77 -2.38 -6.71
C ASN A 10 1.90 -0.88 -6.98
N SER A 11 3.08 -0.30 -6.77
CA SER A 11 3.33 1.13 -6.97
C SER A 11 3.30 1.57 -8.44
N THR A 12 3.54 0.66 -9.40
CA THR A 12 3.39 0.96 -10.83
C THR A 12 1.92 1.11 -11.22
N ALA A 13 1.07 0.19 -10.76
CA ALA A 13 -0.37 0.24 -11.01
C ALA A 13 -1.14 1.09 -9.98
N ARG A 14 -0.45 1.58 -8.95
CA ARG A 14 -0.98 2.33 -7.79
C ARG A 14 -2.24 1.70 -7.19
N ARG A 15 -2.21 0.40 -6.92
CA ARG A 15 -3.34 -0.35 -6.37
C ARG A 15 -2.90 -1.50 -5.49
N TYR A 16 -3.74 -1.83 -4.51
CA TYR A 16 -3.65 -3.11 -3.83
C TYR A 16 -4.18 -4.24 -4.73
N VAL A 17 -3.49 -5.38 -4.69
CA VAL A 17 -3.88 -6.62 -5.37
C VAL A 17 -3.90 -7.78 -4.39
N PRO A 18 -4.87 -8.71 -4.50
CA PRO A 18 -4.84 -9.96 -3.74
C PRO A 18 -3.66 -10.83 -4.19
N ARG A 19 -3.06 -11.55 -3.24
CA ARG A 19 -2.02 -12.56 -3.50
C ARG A 19 -2.50 -13.99 -3.26
N THR A 20 -3.72 -14.14 -2.75
CA THR A 20 -4.36 -15.43 -2.48
C THR A 20 -5.76 -15.45 -3.09
N GLU A 21 -6.20 -16.65 -3.50
CA GLU A 21 -7.52 -16.85 -4.10
C GLU A 21 -8.66 -16.52 -3.13
N TRP A 22 -8.48 -16.87 -1.85
CA TRP A 22 -9.49 -16.59 -0.84
C TRP A 22 -9.69 -15.09 -0.62
N MET A 23 -8.65 -14.26 -0.72
CA MET A 23 -8.81 -12.79 -0.68
C MET A 23 -9.52 -12.26 -1.92
N ALA A 24 -9.14 -12.76 -3.11
CA ALA A 24 -9.75 -12.35 -4.36
C ALA A 24 -11.26 -12.68 -4.40
N ALA A 25 -11.66 -13.80 -3.79
CA ALA A 25 -13.04 -14.26 -3.79
C ALA A 25 -13.92 -13.65 -2.68
N LYS A 26 -13.33 -13.13 -1.59
CA LYS A 26 -14.09 -12.66 -0.41
C LYS A 26 -14.19 -11.15 -0.28
N ALA A 27 -13.23 -10.40 -0.81
CA ALA A 27 -13.22 -8.95 -0.72
C ALA A 27 -13.92 -8.34 -1.95
N ASP A 28 -14.78 -7.35 -1.69
CA ASP A 28 -15.47 -6.61 -2.74
C ASP A 28 -14.60 -5.50 -3.33
N GLN A 29 -15.09 -4.89 -4.41
CA GLN A 29 -14.38 -3.78 -5.06
C GLN A 29 -14.23 -2.58 -4.12
N GLN A 30 -15.23 -2.30 -3.28
CA GLN A 30 -15.19 -1.18 -2.34
C GLN A 30 -14.04 -1.32 -1.32
N TYR A 31 -13.81 -2.53 -0.83
CA TYR A 31 -12.65 -2.83 0.01
C TYR A 31 -11.34 -2.49 -0.71
N TRP A 32 -11.18 -2.97 -1.95
CA TRP A 32 -9.95 -2.73 -2.72
C TRP A 32 -9.73 -1.26 -3.07
N ASP A 33 -10.80 -0.52 -3.37
CA ASP A 33 -10.74 0.92 -3.65
C ASP A 33 -10.30 1.69 -2.41
N GLY A 34 -10.88 1.37 -1.25
CA GLY A 34 -10.51 1.99 0.03
C GLY A 34 -9.06 1.69 0.41
N GLN A 35 -8.61 0.43 0.29
CA GLN A 35 -7.20 0.08 0.53
C GLN A 35 -6.28 0.82 -0.44
N THR A 36 -6.66 0.92 -1.71
CA THR A 36 -5.89 1.64 -2.73
C THR A 36 -5.77 3.12 -2.43
N GLN A 37 -6.83 3.77 -1.95
CA GLN A 37 -6.79 5.16 -1.51
C GLN A 37 -5.83 5.36 -0.34
N ILE A 38 -5.85 4.48 0.66
CA ILE A 38 -4.92 4.52 1.81
C ILE A 38 -3.47 4.33 1.33
N GLY A 39 -3.22 3.32 0.50
CA GLY A 39 -1.88 3.04 -0.04
C GLY A 39 -1.31 4.22 -0.82
N SER A 40 -2.14 4.86 -1.63
CA SER A 40 -1.74 6.05 -2.42
C SER A 40 -1.50 7.27 -1.53
N GLY A 41 -2.21 7.40 -0.40
CA GLY A 41 -1.93 8.41 0.62
C GLY A 41 -0.56 8.20 1.26
N ASN A 42 -0.24 6.96 1.63
CA ASN A 42 1.06 6.61 2.21
C ASN A 42 2.21 6.81 1.21
N GLU A 43 2.04 6.43 -0.06
CA GLU A 43 3.04 6.65 -1.12
C GLU A 43 3.42 8.13 -1.27
N GLN A 44 2.49 9.06 -0.98
CA GLN A 44 2.78 10.50 -1.02
C GLN A 44 3.48 11.01 0.24
N ILE A 45 3.21 10.40 1.39
CA ILE A 45 3.75 10.82 2.69
C ILE A 45 5.19 10.31 2.86
N ASP A 46 5.48 9.05 2.49
CA ASP A 46 6.78 8.43 2.74
C ASP A 46 7.96 9.21 2.13
N PRO A 47 7.93 9.64 0.84
CA PRO A 47 9.02 10.40 0.26
C PRO A 47 9.17 11.79 0.86
N ARG A 48 8.04 12.41 1.26
CA ARG A 48 8.04 13.73 1.91
C ARG A 48 8.70 13.64 3.27
N ASP A 49 8.35 12.63 4.04
CA ASP A 49 8.88 12.42 5.38
C ASP A 49 10.35 12.01 5.31
N LEU A 50 10.75 11.18 4.34
CA LEU A 50 12.15 10.89 4.06
C LEU A 50 12.96 12.15 3.72
N ALA A 51 12.45 13.01 2.84
CA ALA A 51 13.12 14.27 2.49
C ALA A 51 13.23 15.22 3.71
N ASN A 52 12.21 15.26 4.57
CA ASN A 52 12.25 16.03 5.81
C ASN A 52 13.29 15.47 6.79
N LEU A 53 13.41 14.15 6.92
CA LEU A 53 14.41 13.50 7.76
C LEU A 53 15.83 13.77 7.22
N GLN A 54 16.07 13.63 5.92
CA GLN A 54 17.36 13.95 5.30
C GLN A 54 17.80 15.39 5.60
N ARG A 55 16.90 16.37 5.43
CA ARG A 55 17.17 17.78 5.77
C ARG A 55 17.47 17.99 7.27
N ARG A 56 16.80 17.27 8.17
CA ARG A 56 17.00 17.39 9.62
C ARG A 56 18.31 16.77 10.09
N TYR A 57 18.73 15.68 9.45
CA TYR A 57 19.96 14.98 9.79
C TYR A 57 21.16 15.40 8.93
N ASN A 58 21.03 16.48 8.15
CA ASN A 58 22.06 16.99 7.23
C ASN A 58 22.67 15.89 6.35
N GLN A 59 21.82 14.99 5.85
CA GLN A 59 22.18 14.00 4.84
C GLN A 59 21.92 14.54 3.44
#